data_AF-A0A2V8J1P0-F1
#
_entry.id   AF-A0A2V8J1P0-F1
#
_cell.length_a   1.000
_cell.length_b   1.000
_cell.length_c   1.000
_cell.angle_alpha   90.00
_cell.angle_beta   90.00
_cell.angle_gamma   90.00
#
_symmetry.space_group_name_H-M   'P 1'
#
loop_
_entity.id
_entity.type
_entity.pdbx_description
1 polymer ?
#
loop_
_entity_poly.entity_id
_entity_poly.type
_entity_poly.pdbx_seq_one_letter_code
_entity_poly.pdbx_strand_id
1 'polypeptide(L)'
;ANLRLPPEPNSFCAYNPLEQLAYAGTIYVMAPLSILTGLVMSPAIVNRWPVYGKLFGGRQCARSIHFLILVGFTLFVVAHVALVALTGLRRNMNHIVLGTEDASWTGLALGTIGLTAVVITWIAAHYISWYSPRRVQRTYRLISEPLLSVTLDRLTPPKRIYSPSDISPRLWPNGKLPVRDDWKQMAANGFKDFRLKITGLIDNPLELSLEDLRTMATEDTITMQHCIQGWSGIAAWRGVLIRKLVEQVKPKRDAKVLAFYSFGEALFGGSYYDTQRITDAIEHNAILALEMNGAPLTDVYGAPLRLRIENQLAYKMVKWIERIEFVQSVELLGKGEGGSSEDDDFYDVLPNI
;
A
#
# COMPACT_ATOMS: atom_id res chain seq x y z
N ALA A 1 14.17 -32.86 39.74
CA ALA A 1 14.60 -31.51 40.16
C ALA A 1 13.33 -30.67 40.29
N ASN A 2 12.93 -30.34 41.52
CA ASN A 2 11.73 -29.52 41.75
C ASN A 2 12.07 -28.07 41.41
N LEU A 3 11.40 -27.51 40.40
CA LEU A 3 11.50 -26.10 40.06
C LEU A 3 10.97 -25.28 41.24
N ARG A 4 11.86 -24.87 42.15
CA ARG A 4 11.51 -23.96 43.24
C ARG A 4 11.48 -22.55 42.67
N LEU A 5 10.29 -22.02 42.45
CA LEU A 5 10.09 -20.61 42.13
C LEU A 5 10.60 -19.78 43.32
N PRO A 6 11.28 -18.64 43.06
CA PRO A 6 11.72 -17.76 44.14
C PRO A 6 10.52 -17.30 45.00
N PRO A 7 10.72 -17.06 46.31
CA PRO A 7 9.68 -16.49 47.17
C PRO A 7 9.16 -15.18 46.56
N GLU A 8 7.86 -14.90 46.71
CA GLU A 8 7.20 -13.72 46.14
C GLU A 8 8.09 -12.48 46.34
N PRO A 9 8.73 -11.96 45.27
CA PRO A 9 9.54 -10.77 45.39
C PRO A 9 8.62 -9.64 45.78
N ASN A 10 8.98 -8.87 46.80
CA ASN A 10 8.28 -7.63 47.11
C ASN A 10 8.31 -6.79 45.82
N SER A 11 7.16 -6.55 45.19
CA SER A 11 7.03 -6.19 43.77
C SER A 11 7.75 -4.90 43.37
N PHE A 12 8.26 -4.16 44.36
CA PHE A 12 8.98 -2.91 44.22
C PHE A 12 10.51 -3.02 44.37
N CYS A 13 11.06 -4.10 44.95
CA CYS A 13 12.44 -4.06 45.46
C CYS A 13 13.51 -4.83 44.67
N ALA A 14 13.18 -5.81 43.83
CA ALA A 14 14.20 -6.46 43.00
C ALA A 14 13.61 -7.27 41.84
N TYR A 15 13.46 -6.65 40.66
CA TYR A 15 13.47 -7.45 39.43
C TYR A 15 14.80 -8.20 39.37
N ASN A 16 14.76 -9.49 39.06
CA ASN A 16 16.00 -10.22 38.83
C ASN A 16 16.70 -9.69 37.55
N PRO A 17 18.01 -9.92 37.38
CA PRO A 17 18.73 -9.38 36.22
C PRO A 17 18.14 -9.81 34.86
N LEU A 18 17.56 -11.01 34.76
CA LEU A 18 16.93 -11.49 33.52
C LEU A 18 15.64 -10.72 33.21
N GLU A 19 14.82 -10.45 34.23
CA GLU A 19 13.61 -9.62 34.10
C GLU A 19 13.98 -8.20 33.68
N GLN A 20 14.96 -7.58 34.33
CA GLN A 20 15.43 -6.23 33.97
C GLN A 20 15.90 -6.17 32.52
N LEU A 21 16.69 -7.14 32.08
CA LEU A 21 17.15 -7.24 30.70
C LEU A 21 15.98 -7.47 29.72
N ALA A 22 15.00 -8.30 30.08
CA ALA A 22 13.84 -8.59 29.24
C ALA A 22 12.94 -7.35 29.05
N TYR A 23 12.63 -6.63 30.14
CA TYR A 23 11.88 -5.38 30.08
C TYR A 23 12.66 -4.31 29.31
N ALA A 24 13.95 -4.14 29.60
CA ALA A 24 14.79 -3.18 28.91
C ALA A 24 14.89 -3.46 27.40
N GLY A 25 15.09 -4.73 27.01
CA GLY A 25 15.10 -5.14 25.61
C GLY A 25 13.76 -4.87 24.92
N THR A 26 12.64 -5.17 25.58
CA THR A 26 11.30 -4.94 25.04
C THR A 26 11.03 -3.45 24.83
N ILE A 27 11.34 -2.61 25.81
CA ILE A 27 11.04 -1.17 25.80
C ILE A 27 12.02 -0.38 24.94
N TYR A 28 13.32 -0.61 25.09
CA TYR A 28 14.36 0.24 24.47
C TYR A 28 14.92 -0.32 23.15
N VAL A 29 14.67 -1.58 22.84
CA VAL A 29 15.14 -2.19 21.58
C VAL A 29 13.95 -2.54 20.69
N MET A 30 13.07 -3.43 21.15
CA MET A 30 12.00 -3.97 20.32
C MET A 30 10.98 -2.91 19.91
N ALA A 31 10.51 -2.07 20.84
CA ALA A 31 9.52 -1.04 20.52
C ALA A 31 10.03 0.05 19.55
N PRO A 32 11.22 0.66 19.74
CA PRO A 32 11.76 1.59 18.75
C PRO A 32 12.03 0.92 17.41
N LEU A 33 12.57 -0.31 17.42
CA LEU A 33 12.89 -1.03 16.18
C LEU A 33 11.63 -1.43 15.40
N SER A 34 10.52 -1.77 16.08
CA SER A 34 9.25 -2.05 15.41
C SER A 34 8.70 -0.80 14.72
N ILE A 35 8.77 0.37 15.38
CA ILE A 35 8.36 1.65 14.79
C ILE A 35 9.22 1.97 13.56
N LEU A 36 10.55 1.89 13.69
CA LEU A 36 11.47 2.20 12.59
C LEU A 36 11.29 1.26 11.38
N THR A 37 11.19 -0.04 11.62
CA THR A 37 10.96 -1.02 10.53
C THR A 37 9.58 -0.89 9.92
N GLY A 38 8.57 -0.50 10.70
CA GLY A 38 7.23 -0.18 10.20
C GLY A 38 7.22 1.00 9.23
N LEU A 39 8.01 2.05 9.50
CA LEU A 39 8.15 3.17 8.57
C LEU A 39 8.79 2.77 7.24
N VAL A 40 9.75 1.83 7.23
CA VAL A 40 10.33 1.27 5.98
C VAL A 40 9.29 0.48 5.18
N MET A 41 8.29 -0.10 5.84
CA MET A 41 7.17 -0.75 5.18
C MET A 41 6.18 0.24 4.56
N SER A 42 6.32 1.55 4.79
CA SER A 42 5.60 2.58 4.04
C SER A 42 6.35 2.88 2.73
N PRO A 43 5.76 2.60 1.57
CA PRO A 43 6.35 2.99 0.30
C PRO A 43 6.60 4.51 0.19
N ALA A 44 5.75 5.36 0.76
CA ALA A 44 5.92 6.82 0.82
C ALA A 44 7.27 7.25 1.36
N ILE A 45 7.62 6.64 2.49
CA ILE A 45 8.86 6.94 3.20
C ILE A 45 10.05 6.45 2.38
N VAL A 46 9.98 5.26 1.79
CA VAL A 46 11.08 4.68 1.01
C VAL A 46 11.28 5.40 -0.33
N ASN A 47 10.19 5.83 -0.98
CA ASN A 47 10.23 6.63 -2.20
C ASN A 47 10.83 8.01 -1.95
N ARG A 48 10.46 8.65 -0.84
CA ARG A 48 10.99 9.96 -0.46
C ARG A 48 12.43 9.91 0.03
N TRP A 49 12.78 8.88 0.80
CA TRP A 49 14.10 8.65 1.41
C TRP A 49 14.62 7.22 1.17
N PRO A 50 15.11 6.92 -0.04
CA PRO A 50 15.56 5.57 -0.41
C PRO A 50 16.68 5.02 0.48
N VAL A 51 17.54 5.91 0.99
CA VAL A 51 18.64 5.56 1.91
C VAL A 51 18.12 4.95 3.21
N TYR A 52 16.95 5.39 3.69
CA TYR A 52 16.34 4.85 4.89
C TYR A 52 15.95 3.37 4.71
N GLY A 53 15.41 3.01 3.54
CA GLY A 53 15.14 1.61 3.21
C GLY A 53 16.42 0.76 3.15
N LYS A 54 17.52 1.33 2.64
CA LYS A 54 18.82 0.63 2.56
C LYS A 54 19.42 0.32 3.94
N LEU A 55 19.18 1.16 4.96
CA LEU A 55 19.67 0.95 6.33
C LEU A 55 19.26 -0.40 6.91
N PHE A 56 18.07 -0.88 6.57
CA PHE A 56 17.52 -2.15 7.06
C PHE A 56 17.72 -3.31 6.09
N GLY A 57 18.58 -3.17 5.08
CA GLY A 57 18.78 -4.19 4.03
C GLY A 57 17.64 -4.25 3.02
N GLY A 58 16.87 -3.17 2.87
CA GLY A 58 15.72 -3.09 1.98
C GLY A 58 14.40 -3.50 2.65
N ARG A 59 13.31 -3.33 1.90
CA ARG A 59 11.94 -3.50 2.40
C ARG A 59 11.64 -4.92 2.89
N GLN A 60 12.17 -5.95 2.25
CA GLN A 60 11.93 -7.32 2.70
C GLN A 60 12.66 -7.67 4.00
N CYS A 61 13.92 -7.24 4.13
CA CYS A 61 14.65 -7.41 5.39
C CYS A 61 13.95 -6.66 6.53
N ALA A 62 13.48 -5.42 6.28
CA ALA A 62 12.69 -4.68 7.27
C ALA A 62 11.41 -5.43 7.69
N ARG A 63 10.67 -6.02 6.76
CA ARG A 63 9.49 -6.86 7.07
C ARG A 63 9.85 -8.08 7.93
N SER A 64 10.94 -8.76 7.61
CA SER A 64 11.41 -9.91 8.40
C SER A 64 11.80 -9.49 9.82
N ILE A 65 12.53 -8.40 9.98
CA ILE A 65 12.88 -7.85 11.31
C ILE A 65 11.60 -7.49 12.07
N HIS A 66 10.66 -6.78 11.44
CA HIS A 66 9.39 -6.40 12.04
C HIS A 66 8.58 -7.63 12.50
N PHE A 67 8.52 -8.68 11.68
CA PHE A 67 7.85 -9.93 12.02
C PHE A 67 8.53 -10.65 13.20
N LEU A 68 9.86 -10.73 13.23
CA LEU A 68 10.59 -11.31 14.35
C LEU A 68 10.36 -10.54 15.66
N ILE A 69 10.24 -9.21 15.58
CA ILE A 69 9.91 -8.38 16.73
C ILE A 69 8.48 -8.64 17.22
N LEU A 70 7.50 -8.82 16.31
CA LEU A 70 6.14 -9.22 16.67
C LEU A 70 6.12 -10.57 17.41
N VAL A 71 6.89 -11.55 16.92
CA VAL A 71 7.06 -12.84 17.61
C VAL A 71 7.68 -12.63 18.99
N GLY A 72 8.71 -11.79 19.10
CA GLY A 72 9.32 -11.41 20.37
C GLY A 72 8.31 -10.82 21.34
N PHE A 73 7.48 -9.85 20.91
CA PHE A 73 6.43 -9.25 21.74
C PHE A 73 5.41 -10.30 22.19
N THR A 74 5.02 -11.21 21.29
CA THR A 74 4.07 -12.28 21.60
C THR A 74 4.63 -13.20 22.69
N LEU A 75 5.87 -13.65 22.54
CA LEU A 75 6.54 -14.49 23.54
C LEU A 75 6.70 -13.76 24.88
N PHE A 76 7.08 -12.49 24.84
CA PHE A 76 7.19 -11.66 26.03
C PHE A 76 5.84 -11.53 26.75
N VAL A 77 4.74 -11.23 26.04
CA VAL A 77 3.40 -11.12 26.62
C VAL A 77 2.98 -12.43 27.28
N VAL A 78 3.18 -13.57 26.62
CA VAL A 78 2.84 -14.89 27.17
C VAL A 78 3.62 -15.16 28.46
N ALA A 79 4.94 -14.96 28.44
CA ALA A 79 5.77 -15.18 29.61
C ALA A 79 5.44 -14.20 30.75
N HIS A 80 5.25 -12.93 30.42
CA HIS A 80 4.92 -11.87 31.37
C HIS A 80 3.57 -12.12 32.06
N VAL A 81 2.51 -12.43 31.30
CA VAL A 81 1.18 -12.74 31.85
C VAL A 81 1.23 -14.01 32.71
N ALA A 82 1.99 -15.03 32.29
CA ALA A 82 2.18 -16.24 33.09
C ALA A 82 2.86 -15.92 34.43
N LEU A 83 3.91 -15.09 34.44
CA LEU A 83 4.56 -14.66 35.67
C LEU A 83 3.60 -13.88 36.57
N VAL A 84 2.85 -12.91 36.03
CA VAL A 84 1.82 -12.16 36.76
C VAL A 84 0.81 -13.09 37.44
N ALA A 85 0.41 -14.17 36.77
CA ALA A 85 -0.52 -15.15 37.32
C ALA A 85 0.12 -16.02 38.41
N LEU A 86 1.34 -16.51 38.19
CA LEU A 86 2.05 -17.44 39.06
C LEU A 86 2.60 -16.79 40.35
N THR A 87 2.91 -15.50 40.33
CA THR A 87 3.47 -14.76 41.48
C THR A 87 2.43 -13.99 42.30
N GLY A 88 1.14 -14.31 42.13
CA GLY A 88 0.06 -13.70 42.89
C GLY A 88 -0.85 -12.81 42.05
N LEU A 89 -1.65 -13.43 41.17
CA LEU A 89 -2.55 -12.75 40.22
C LEU A 89 -3.35 -11.59 40.83
N ARG A 90 -4.01 -11.80 41.97
CA ARG A 90 -4.89 -10.77 42.58
C ARG A 90 -4.12 -9.53 43.01
N ARG A 91 -3.03 -9.74 43.75
CA ARG A 91 -2.16 -8.65 44.21
C ARG A 91 -1.55 -7.93 43.02
N ASN A 92 -0.94 -8.66 42.08
CA ASN A 92 -0.35 -8.07 40.88
C ASN A 92 -1.36 -7.27 40.04
N MET A 93 -2.61 -7.73 39.91
CA MET A 93 -3.64 -6.98 39.19
C MET A 93 -4.06 -5.69 39.91
N ASN A 94 -4.10 -5.66 41.25
CA ASN A 94 -4.32 -4.42 42.00
C ASN A 94 -3.17 -3.44 41.82
N HIS A 95 -1.93 -3.95 41.79
CA HIS A 95 -0.76 -3.12 41.49
C HIS A 95 -0.85 -2.51 40.07
N ILE A 96 -1.22 -3.31 39.06
CA ILE A 96 -1.29 -2.86 37.66
C ILE A 96 -2.43 -1.88 37.41
N VAL A 97 -3.62 -2.15 37.97
CA VAL A 97 -4.85 -1.41 37.64
C VAL A 97 -5.09 -0.22 38.58
N LEU A 98 -4.79 -0.38 39.88
CA LEU A 98 -5.12 0.60 40.92
C LEU A 98 -3.86 1.22 41.56
N GLY A 99 -2.69 0.61 41.37
CA GLY A 99 -1.46 1.04 42.06
C GLY A 99 -1.47 0.76 43.56
N THR A 100 -2.30 -0.17 44.05
CA THR A 100 -2.40 -0.53 45.47
C THR A 100 -1.77 -1.89 45.76
N GLU A 101 -1.28 -2.09 46.99
CA GLU A 101 -0.59 -3.33 47.40
C GLU A 101 -1.47 -4.39 48.06
N ASP A 102 -2.78 -4.17 48.12
CA ASP A 102 -3.72 -5.09 48.76
C ASP A 102 -4.09 -6.29 47.86
N ALA A 103 -4.72 -7.31 48.45
CA ALA A 103 -5.20 -8.50 47.74
C ALA A 103 -6.73 -8.47 47.50
N SER A 104 -7.34 -7.28 47.42
CA SER A 104 -8.76 -7.13 47.08
C SER A 104 -9.06 -7.65 45.67
N TRP A 105 -10.34 -7.85 45.36
CA TRP A 105 -10.76 -8.30 44.03
C TRP A 105 -10.91 -7.16 43.02
N THR A 106 -10.80 -5.90 43.46
CA THR A 106 -11.20 -4.73 42.68
C THR A 106 -10.38 -4.55 41.42
N GLY A 107 -9.05 -4.58 41.51
CA GLY A 107 -8.16 -4.41 40.35
C GLY A 107 -8.25 -5.57 39.38
N LEU A 108 -8.37 -6.81 39.87
CA LEU A 108 -8.62 -7.97 39.00
C LEU A 108 -9.97 -7.84 38.26
N ALA A 109 -11.05 -7.47 38.96
CA ALA A 109 -12.36 -7.30 38.35
C ALA A 109 -12.35 -6.20 37.28
N LEU A 110 -11.81 -5.02 37.60
CA LEU A 110 -11.69 -3.91 36.65
C LEU A 110 -10.81 -4.27 35.46
N GLY A 111 -9.67 -4.93 35.69
CA GLY A 111 -8.78 -5.41 34.63
C GLY A 111 -9.46 -6.44 33.72
N THR A 112 -10.21 -7.39 34.27
CA THR A 112 -11.00 -8.36 33.50
C THR A 112 -12.11 -7.68 32.71
N ILE A 113 -12.81 -6.69 33.27
CA ILE A 113 -13.82 -5.90 32.55
C ILE A 113 -13.17 -5.17 31.37
N GLY A 114 -12.03 -4.50 31.59
CA GLY A 114 -11.28 -3.83 30.53
C GLY A 114 -10.85 -4.77 29.41
N LEU A 115 -10.26 -5.93 29.76
CA LEU A 115 -9.85 -6.94 28.79
C LEU A 115 -11.06 -7.52 28.02
N THR A 116 -12.16 -7.79 28.72
CA THR A 116 -13.40 -8.27 28.11
C THR A 116 -13.95 -7.25 27.12
N ALA A 117 -13.93 -5.96 27.47
CA ALA A 117 -14.34 -4.88 26.56
C ALA A 117 -13.47 -4.81 25.30
N VAL A 118 -12.15 -4.97 25.44
CA VAL A 118 -11.23 -5.04 24.28
C VAL A 118 -11.54 -6.24 23.39
N VAL A 119 -11.71 -7.44 23.97
CA VAL A 119 -12.04 -8.66 23.22
C VAL A 119 -13.39 -8.54 22.50
N ILE A 120 -14.43 -8.04 23.18
CA ILE A 120 -15.73 -7.77 22.57
C ILE A 120 -15.61 -6.76 21.43
N THR A 121 -14.81 -5.71 21.61
CA THR A 121 -14.56 -4.71 20.57
C THR A 121 -13.88 -5.34 19.36
N TRP A 122 -12.89 -6.22 19.54
CA TRP A 122 -12.25 -6.94 18.44
C TRP A 122 -13.20 -7.89 17.73
N ILE A 123 -14.04 -8.62 18.47
CA ILE A 123 -15.07 -9.50 17.90
C ILE A 123 -16.07 -8.67 17.08
N ALA A 124 -16.56 -7.56 17.63
CA ALA A 124 -17.45 -6.65 16.92
C ALA A 124 -16.80 -6.07 15.66
N ALA A 125 -15.55 -5.59 15.75
CA ALA A 125 -14.81 -5.06 14.61
C ALA A 125 -14.59 -6.10 13.51
N HIS A 126 -14.32 -7.36 13.86
CA HIS A 126 -14.21 -8.47 12.92
C HIS A 126 -15.54 -8.69 12.17
N TYR A 127 -16.65 -8.82 12.89
CA TYR A 127 -17.96 -9.04 12.27
C TYR A 127 -18.45 -7.86 11.45
N ILE A 128 -18.21 -6.63 11.90
CA ILE A 128 -18.54 -5.41 11.14
C ILE A 128 -17.74 -5.37 9.84
N SER A 129 -16.43 -5.67 9.90
CA SER A 129 -15.57 -5.73 8.71
C SER A 129 -16.01 -6.82 7.72
N TRP A 130 -16.44 -7.97 8.23
CA TRP A 130 -16.87 -9.09 7.40
C TRP A 130 -18.23 -8.84 6.71
N TYR A 131 -19.22 -8.34 7.45
CA TYR A 131 -20.59 -8.17 6.94
C TYR A 131 -20.87 -6.80 6.33
N SER A 132 -19.99 -5.80 6.55
CA SER A 132 -20.18 -4.44 6.05
C SER A 132 -18.88 -3.83 5.50
N PRO A 133 -18.15 -4.52 4.61
CA PRO A 133 -16.85 -4.07 4.12
C PRO A 133 -16.91 -2.68 3.45
N ARG A 134 -17.95 -2.40 2.65
CA ARG A 134 -18.13 -1.07 2.04
C ARG A 134 -18.29 0.06 3.05
N ARG A 135 -19.01 -0.19 4.16
CA ARG A 135 -19.17 0.81 5.22
C ARG A 135 -17.82 1.05 5.90
N VAL A 136 -17.07 -0.01 6.17
CA VAL A 136 -15.72 0.09 6.74
C VAL A 136 -14.79 0.88 5.82
N GLN A 137 -14.75 0.56 4.52
CA GLN A 137 -13.95 1.30 3.53
C GLN A 137 -14.30 2.80 3.52
N ARG A 138 -15.59 3.15 3.41
CA ARG A 138 -16.02 4.56 3.40
C ARG A 138 -15.73 5.28 4.71
N THR A 139 -15.94 4.63 5.85
CA THR A 139 -15.62 5.19 7.17
C THR A 139 -14.11 5.38 7.33
N TYR A 140 -13.31 4.39 6.92
CA TYR A 140 -11.85 4.49 6.93
C TYR A 140 -11.40 5.68 6.07
N ARG A 141 -11.88 5.76 4.83
CA ARG A 141 -11.61 6.85 3.89
C ARG A 141 -11.88 8.23 4.48
N LEU A 142 -13.05 8.41 5.11
CA LEU A 142 -13.42 9.69 5.76
C LEU A 142 -12.46 10.11 6.88
N ILE A 143 -11.84 9.14 7.57
CA ILE A 143 -10.92 9.39 8.68
C ILE A 143 -9.48 9.55 8.16
N SER A 144 -9.05 8.72 7.22
CA SER A 144 -7.66 8.62 6.78
C SER A 144 -7.29 9.63 5.71
N GLU A 145 -8.16 9.90 4.71
CA GLU A 145 -7.83 10.79 3.59
C GLU A 145 -7.44 12.21 4.01
N PRO A 146 -8.15 12.88 4.95
CA PRO A 146 -7.74 14.22 5.38
C PRO A 146 -6.34 14.21 6.01
N LEU A 147 -6.00 13.17 6.76
CA LEU A 147 -4.69 13.03 7.40
C LEU A 147 -3.60 12.73 6.37
N LEU A 148 -3.85 11.82 5.43
CA LEU A 148 -2.89 11.42 4.40
C LEU A 148 -2.60 12.55 3.42
N SER A 149 -3.64 13.29 2.99
CA SER A 149 -3.53 14.42 2.05
C SER A 149 -2.65 15.58 2.55
N VAL A 150 -2.51 15.73 3.88
CA VAL A 150 -1.64 16.75 4.49
C VAL A 150 -0.28 16.20 4.94
N THR A 151 -0.10 14.87 4.95
CA THR A 151 1.12 14.19 5.41
C THR A 151 1.80 13.41 4.28
N LEU A 152 1.52 12.11 4.14
CA LEU A 152 2.23 11.18 3.26
C LEU A 152 2.02 11.51 1.77
N ASP A 153 0.84 11.99 1.38
CA ASP A 153 0.52 12.29 -0.02
C ASP A 153 1.40 13.39 -0.61
N ARG A 154 1.88 14.30 0.25
CA ARG A 154 2.77 15.41 -0.16
C ARG A 154 4.21 14.96 -0.39
N LEU A 155 4.55 13.72 -0.04
CA LEU A 155 5.88 13.18 -0.22
C LEU A 155 6.08 12.78 -1.68
N THR A 156 6.55 13.73 -2.48
CA THR A 156 6.96 13.42 -3.86
C THR A 156 8.34 12.75 -3.88
N PRO A 157 8.52 11.68 -4.67
CA PRO A 157 9.84 11.09 -4.85
C PRO A 157 10.77 12.11 -5.55
N PRO A 158 12.01 12.29 -5.08
CA PRO A 158 12.98 13.12 -5.78
C PRO A 158 13.19 12.67 -7.23
N LYS A 159 13.49 13.62 -8.11
CA LYS A 159 13.77 13.31 -9.52
C LYS A 159 15.04 12.46 -9.63
N ARG A 160 14.98 11.38 -10.42
CA ARG A 160 16.11 10.49 -10.76
C ARG A 160 16.84 9.89 -9.54
N ILE A 161 16.11 9.09 -8.76
CA ILE A 161 16.67 8.31 -7.64
C ILE A 161 17.51 7.14 -8.12
N TYR A 162 17.03 6.46 -9.16
CA TYR A 162 17.57 5.19 -9.62
C TYR A 162 18.40 5.37 -10.88
N SER A 163 19.46 4.58 -10.95
CA SER A 163 20.38 4.49 -12.08
C SER A 163 20.15 3.17 -12.84
N PRO A 164 20.69 3.02 -14.07
CA PRO A 164 20.60 1.75 -14.81
C PRO A 164 21.13 0.53 -14.04
N SER A 165 22.11 0.71 -13.15
CA SER A 165 22.62 -0.38 -12.29
C SER A 165 21.66 -0.81 -11.19
N ASP A 166 20.64 -0.01 -10.86
CA ASP A 166 19.63 -0.37 -9.87
C ASP A 166 18.47 -1.19 -10.48
N ILE A 167 18.42 -1.36 -11.81
CA ILE A 167 17.36 -2.13 -12.48
C ILE A 167 17.35 -3.56 -11.94
N SER A 168 16.16 -4.00 -11.53
CA SER A 168 16.01 -5.32 -10.94
C SER A 168 16.24 -6.41 -11.99
N PRO A 169 16.96 -7.51 -11.67
CA PRO A 169 17.18 -8.61 -12.61
C PRO A 169 15.89 -9.25 -13.13
N ARG A 170 14.84 -9.19 -12.32
CA ARG A 170 13.50 -9.66 -12.65
C ARG A 170 12.46 -8.73 -12.04
N LEU A 171 11.51 -8.28 -12.85
CA LEU A 171 10.27 -7.68 -12.38
C LEU A 171 9.17 -8.74 -12.45
N TRP A 172 8.36 -8.91 -11.40
CA TRP A 172 7.26 -9.89 -11.46
C TRP A 172 6.10 -9.31 -12.29
N PRO A 173 5.63 -10.02 -13.32
CA PRO A 173 4.35 -9.68 -13.92
C PRO A 173 3.21 -10.08 -12.97
N ASN A 174 2.17 -9.24 -12.88
CA ASN A 174 0.91 -9.58 -12.23
C ASN A 174 -0.27 -9.32 -13.18
N GLY A 175 -1.38 -10.01 -13.00
CA GLY A 175 -2.57 -9.94 -13.84
C GLY A 175 -2.57 -10.94 -14.99
N LYS A 176 -3.77 -11.26 -15.49
CA LYS A 176 -3.99 -12.18 -16.62
C LYS A 176 -3.92 -11.41 -17.95
N LEU A 177 -3.36 -12.03 -18.98
CA LEU A 177 -3.34 -11.45 -20.32
C LEU A 177 -4.78 -11.19 -20.82
N PRO A 178 -5.02 -10.13 -21.62
CA PRO A 178 -6.32 -9.90 -22.22
C PRO A 178 -6.75 -11.10 -23.06
N VAL A 179 -8.01 -11.52 -22.89
CA VAL A 179 -8.59 -12.62 -23.66
C VAL A 179 -9.52 -12.13 -24.77
N ARG A 180 -9.80 -10.82 -24.84
CA ARG A 180 -10.59 -10.20 -25.90
C ARG A 180 -9.95 -10.41 -27.28
N ASP A 181 -10.78 -10.72 -28.27
CA ASP A 181 -10.32 -11.06 -29.62
C ASP A 181 -9.73 -9.87 -30.38
N ASP A 182 -10.26 -8.67 -30.17
CA ASP A 182 -9.73 -7.43 -30.75
C ASP A 182 -8.28 -7.16 -30.28
N TRP A 183 -7.99 -7.32 -29.00
CA TRP A 183 -6.64 -7.20 -28.48
C TRP A 183 -5.69 -8.27 -29.05
N LYS A 184 -6.13 -9.52 -29.14
CA LYS A 184 -5.33 -10.61 -29.72
C LYS A 184 -4.99 -10.36 -31.19
N GLN A 185 -5.94 -9.87 -31.98
CA GLN A 185 -5.71 -9.52 -33.39
C GLN A 185 -4.68 -8.40 -33.53
N MET A 186 -4.78 -7.36 -32.70
CA MET A 186 -3.78 -6.29 -32.67
C MET A 186 -2.41 -6.82 -32.21
N ALA A 187 -2.35 -7.66 -31.17
CA ALA A 187 -1.09 -8.25 -30.71
C ALA A 187 -0.41 -9.06 -31.82
N ALA A 188 -1.18 -9.85 -32.58
CA ALA A 188 -0.69 -10.66 -33.69
C ALA A 188 -0.11 -9.82 -34.85
N ASN A 189 -0.55 -8.58 -35.02
CA ASN A 189 -0.06 -7.69 -36.08
C ASN A 189 0.94 -6.62 -35.60
N GLY A 190 1.42 -6.73 -34.35
CA GLY A 190 2.36 -5.77 -33.76
C GLY A 190 1.72 -4.43 -33.40
N PHE A 191 0.42 -4.46 -33.07
CA PHE A 191 -0.39 -3.31 -32.64
C PHE A 191 -0.48 -2.18 -33.68
N LYS A 192 -0.41 -2.49 -34.98
CA LYS A 192 -0.52 -1.48 -36.05
C LYS A 192 -1.89 -0.78 -36.07
N ASP A 193 -2.93 -1.53 -35.73
CA ASP A 193 -4.31 -1.04 -35.69
C ASP A 193 -4.68 -0.43 -34.33
N PHE A 194 -3.76 -0.42 -33.36
CA PHE A 194 -4.01 0.17 -32.05
C PHE A 194 -4.30 1.66 -32.17
N ARG A 195 -5.37 2.10 -31.53
CA ARG A 195 -5.75 3.50 -31.38
C ARG A 195 -6.11 3.78 -29.92
N LEU A 196 -5.33 4.65 -29.28
CA LEU A 196 -5.65 5.16 -27.96
C LEU A 196 -6.73 6.23 -28.08
N LYS A 197 -7.92 5.95 -27.56
CA LYS A 197 -9.03 6.91 -27.53
C LYS A 197 -8.97 7.75 -26.26
N ILE A 198 -9.00 9.08 -26.40
CA ILE A 198 -9.01 10.03 -25.28
C ILE A 198 -10.26 10.91 -25.40
N THR A 199 -11.16 10.77 -24.43
CA THR A 199 -12.53 11.29 -24.50
C THR A 199 -13.00 11.87 -23.15
N GLY A 200 -14.27 12.28 -23.07
CA GLY A 200 -14.90 12.76 -21.84
C GLY A 200 -14.97 14.28 -21.76
N LEU A 201 -14.74 14.83 -20.57
CA LEU A 201 -14.79 16.26 -20.25
C LEU A 201 -13.55 17.02 -20.76
N ILE A 202 -13.37 17.05 -22.07
CA ILE A 202 -12.26 17.70 -22.77
C ILE A 202 -12.77 18.52 -23.96
N ASP A 203 -12.00 19.50 -24.41
CA ASP A 203 -12.35 20.32 -25.58
C ASP A 203 -11.84 19.68 -26.89
N ASN A 204 -10.69 19.00 -26.85
CA ASN A 204 -10.09 18.35 -28.02
C ASN A 204 -10.00 16.82 -27.80
N PRO A 205 -11.03 16.03 -28.15
CA PRO A 205 -10.91 14.58 -28.16
C PRO A 205 -9.88 14.11 -29.18
N LEU A 206 -9.15 13.05 -28.85
CA LEU A 206 -8.05 12.52 -29.66
C LEU A 206 -8.19 11.01 -29.84
N GLU A 207 -7.77 10.52 -31.01
CA GLU A 207 -7.46 9.11 -31.25
C GLU A 207 -6.03 9.03 -31.77
N LEU A 208 -5.12 8.48 -30.97
CA LEU A 208 -3.69 8.43 -31.28
C LEU A 208 -3.29 7.02 -31.72
N SER A 209 -2.59 6.90 -32.84
CA SER A 209 -1.96 5.64 -33.24
C SER A 209 -0.76 5.33 -32.34
N LEU A 210 -0.28 4.08 -32.40
CA LEU A 210 0.94 3.71 -31.69
C LEU A 210 2.16 4.52 -32.15
N GLU A 211 2.19 4.92 -33.43
CA GLU A 211 3.29 5.72 -33.98
C GLU A 211 3.25 7.18 -33.50
N ASP A 212 2.05 7.76 -33.38
CA ASP A 212 1.87 9.08 -32.77
C ASP A 212 2.38 9.07 -31.33
N LEU A 213 2.02 8.04 -30.56
CA LEU A 213 2.48 7.89 -29.18
C LEU A 213 3.99 7.73 -29.08
N ARG A 214 4.63 6.97 -29.98
CA ARG A 214 6.09 6.86 -30.03
C ARG A 214 6.76 8.19 -30.32
N THR A 215 6.21 8.97 -31.25
CA THR A 215 6.70 10.31 -31.57
C THR A 215 6.61 11.26 -30.37
N MET A 216 5.56 11.10 -29.56
CA MET A 216 5.35 11.88 -28.33
C MET A 216 6.15 11.38 -27.12
N ALA A 217 6.72 10.17 -27.18
CA ALA A 217 7.36 9.49 -26.05
C ALA A 217 8.79 9.98 -25.83
N THR A 218 8.92 11.12 -25.16
CA THR A 218 10.22 11.77 -24.89
C THR A 218 10.76 11.53 -23.48
N GLU A 219 9.96 10.96 -22.57
CA GLU A 219 10.32 10.84 -21.17
C GLU A 219 10.91 9.47 -20.86
N ASP A 220 12.15 9.46 -20.35
CA ASP A 220 12.81 8.29 -19.80
C ASP A 220 12.84 8.38 -18.27
N THR A 221 12.34 7.35 -17.60
CA THR A 221 12.28 7.29 -16.13
C THR A 221 12.78 5.94 -15.64
N ILE A 222 13.54 5.91 -14.54
CA ILE A 222 13.91 4.66 -13.86
C ILE A 222 13.29 4.71 -12.48
N THR A 223 12.42 3.75 -12.19
CA THR A 223 11.50 3.89 -11.08
C THR A 223 11.18 2.57 -10.39
N MET A 224 10.75 2.62 -9.13
CA MET A 224 10.47 1.45 -8.30
C MET A 224 8.96 1.21 -8.20
N GLN A 225 8.50 0.11 -8.78
CA GLN A 225 7.14 -0.35 -8.58
C GLN A 225 6.99 -1.05 -7.22
N HIS A 226 5.94 -0.70 -6.48
CA HIS A 226 5.51 -1.42 -5.29
C HIS A 226 4.23 -2.22 -5.56
N CYS A 227 4.25 -3.53 -5.29
CA CYS A 227 3.07 -4.36 -5.36
C CYS A 227 2.42 -4.49 -3.98
N ILE A 228 1.09 -4.54 -3.94
CA ILE A 228 0.32 -4.82 -2.73
C ILE A 228 0.65 -6.18 -2.10
N GLN A 229 1.08 -7.15 -2.91
CA GLN A 229 1.56 -8.46 -2.44
C GLN A 229 2.93 -8.39 -1.74
N GLY A 230 3.55 -7.21 -1.71
CA GLY A 230 4.71 -6.92 -0.88
C GLY A 230 6.08 -7.17 -1.53
N TRP A 231 6.12 -7.45 -2.83
CA TRP A 231 7.35 -7.38 -3.63
C TRP A 231 7.49 -6.00 -4.27
N SER A 232 8.72 -5.64 -4.65
CA SER A 232 9.03 -4.38 -5.33
C SER A 232 10.11 -4.62 -6.37
N GLY A 233 10.15 -3.80 -7.42
CA GLY A 233 11.15 -3.94 -8.47
C GLY A 233 11.35 -2.66 -9.25
N ILE A 234 12.57 -2.46 -9.73
CA ILE A 234 13.00 -1.28 -10.46
C ILE A 234 13.09 -1.60 -11.95
N ALA A 235 12.55 -0.72 -12.78
CA ALA A 235 12.64 -0.81 -14.23
C ALA A 235 12.81 0.58 -14.85
N ALA A 236 13.42 0.62 -16.03
CA ALA A 236 13.44 1.80 -16.88
C ALA A 236 12.19 1.80 -17.78
N TRP A 237 11.59 2.96 -17.96
CA TRP A 237 10.38 3.16 -18.75
C TRP A 237 10.56 4.35 -19.68
N ARG A 238 10.10 4.21 -20.92
CA ARG A 238 9.99 5.32 -21.87
C ARG A 238 8.54 5.52 -22.30
N GLY A 239 8.08 6.77 -22.32
CA GLY A 239 6.67 7.04 -22.58
C GLY A 239 6.29 8.50 -22.79
N VAL A 240 4.99 8.68 -22.99
CA VAL A 240 4.35 10.00 -23.14
C VAL A 240 3.99 10.54 -21.75
N LEU A 241 4.44 11.75 -21.44
CA LEU A 241 4.06 12.42 -20.19
C LEU A 241 2.57 12.76 -20.18
N ILE A 242 1.84 12.35 -19.14
CA ILE A 242 0.39 12.65 -19.00
C ILE A 242 0.14 14.16 -19.05
N ARG A 243 1.04 14.98 -18.47
CA ARG A 243 0.97 16.45 -18.55
C ARG A 243 0.86 16.95 -19.98
N LYS A 244 1.65 16.41 -20.92
CA LYS A 244 1.62 16.82 -22.33
C LYS A 244 0.30 16.46 -23.00
N LEU A 245 -0.26 15.29 -22.67
CA LEU A 245 -1.59 14.90 -23.15
C LEU A 245 -2.67 15.84 -22.61
N VAL A 246 -2.63 16.16 -21.31
CA VAL A 246 -3.55 17.09 -20.66
C VAL A 246 -3.50 18.47 -21.33
N GLU A 247 -2.30 18.99 -21.64
CA GLU A 247 -2.14 20.28 -22.34
C GLU A 247 -2.76 20.27 -23.74
N GLN A 248 -2.70 19.15 -24.47
CA GLN A 248 -3.27 19.01 -25.81
C GLN A 248 -4.79 18.89 -25.80
N VAL A 249 -5.36 18.04 -24.92
CA VAL A 249 -6.79 17.76 -24.92
C VAL A 249 -7.63 18.87 -24.28
N LYS A 250 -7.00 19.74 -23.49
CA LYS A 250 -7.62 20.88 -22.77
C LYS A 250 -8.86 20.43 -21.97
N PRO A 251 -8.68 19.82 -20.79
CA PRO A 251 -9.79 19.40 -19.95
C PRO A 251 -10.67 20.56 -19.53
N LYS A 252 -11.99 20.31 -19.53
CA LYS A 252 -12.97 21.26 -19.00
C LYS A 252 -12.74 21.46 -17.51
N ARG A 253 -13.20 22.61 -16.98
CA ARG A 253 -13.04 22.98 -15.56
C ARG A 253 -13.49 21.88 -14.59
N ASP A 254 -14.55 21.16 -14.94
CA ASP A 254 -15.14 20.11 -14.10
C ASP A 254 -14.45 18.75 -14.25
N ALA A 255 -13.54 18.57 -15.21
CA ALA A 255 -12.72 17.36 -15.28
C ALA A 255 -11.72 17.33 -14.11
N LYS A 256 -11.80 16.29 -13.27
CA LYS A 256 -10.91 16.10 -12.12
C LYS A 256 -10.17 14.76 -12.14
N VAL A 257 -10.73 13.78 -12.84
CA VAL A 257 -10.28 12.39 -12.80
C VAL A 257 -9.99 11.89 -14.20
N LEU A 258 -8.89 11.15 -14.34
CA LEU A 258 -8.53 10.33 -15.49
C LEU A 258 -8.97 8.90 -15.21
N ALA A 259 -9.87 8.35 -16.03
CA ALA A 259 -10.24 6.94 -16.00
C ALA A 259 -9.52 6.19 -17.12
N PHE A 260 -8.75 5.16 -16.76
CA PHE A 260 -7.99 4.33 -17.67
C PHE A 260 -8.68 2.97 -17.78
N TYR A 261 -9.11 2.61 -18.97
CA TYR A 261 -9.79 1.33 -19.22
C TYR A 261 -8.83 0.38 -19.94
N SER A 262 -8.89 -0.89 -19.56
CA SER A 262 -8.03 -1.95 -20.07
C SER A 262 -8.77 -2.88 -21.02
N PHE A 263 -8.05 -3.44 -21.98
CA PHE A 263 -8.47 -4.66 -22.67
C PHE A 263 -8.48 -5.90 -21.75
N GLY A 264 -7.75 -5.85 -20.63
CA GLY A 264 -7.72 -6.90 -19.62
C GLY A 264 -9.00 -6.93 -18.77
N GLU A 265 -9.26 -8.08 -18.16
CA GLU A 265 -10.45 -8.30 -17.34
C GLU A 265 -10.16 -8.03 -15.85
N ALA A 266 -11.17 -7.55 -15.14
CA ALA A 266 -11.16 -7.45 -13.69
C ALA A 266 -11.33 -8.84 -13.05
N LEU A 267 -10.90 -8.97 -11.79
CA LEU A 267 -10.93 -10.26 -11.09
C LEU A 267 -12.34 -10.83 -10.93
N PHE A 268 -13.33 -9.95 -10.75
CA PHE A 268 -14.74 -10.31 -10.54
C PHE A 268 -15.62 -10.10 -11.77
N GLY A 269 -14.99 -9.99 -12.95
CA GLY A 269 -15.67 -9.86 -14.24
C GLY A 269 -15.75 -8.42 -14.76
N GLY A 270 -15.99 -8.28 -16.07
CA GLY A 270 -15.94 -7.00 -16.77
C GLY A 270 -14.53 -6.54 -17.10
N SER A 271 -14.42 -5.40 -17.81
CA SER A 271 -13.12 -4.81 -18.15
C SER A 271 -12.47 -4.18 -16.93
N TYR A 272 -11.16 -4.40 -16.77
CA TYR A 272 -10.39 -3.74 -15.74
C TYR A 272 -10.30 -2.24 -16.03
N TYR A 273 -10.53 -1.42 -15.02
CA TYR A 273 -10.29 0.01 -15.09
C TYR A 273 -9.78 0.54 -13.77
N ASP A 274 -9.10 1.67 -13.84
CA ASP A 274 -8.61 2.37 -12.67
C ASP A 274 -8.58 3.87 -12.93
N THR A 275 -8.45 4.67 -11.88
CA THR A 275 -8.50 6.13 -11.96
C THR A 275 -7.32 6.80 -11.29
N GLN A 276 -6.99 7.99 -11.79
CA GLN A 276 -6.05 8.92 -11.18
C GLN A 276 -6.66 10.31 -11.13
N ARG A 277 -6.40 11.08 -10.07
CA ARG A 277 -6.63 12.52 -10.15
C ARG A 277 -5.71 13.12 -11.21
N ILE A 278 -6.25 14.07 -11.98
CA ILE A 278 -5.47 14.80 -12.98
C ILE A 278 -4.27 15.50 -12.32
N THR A 279 -4.49 16.09 -11.14
CA THR A 279 -3.44 16.77 -10.36
C THR A 279 -2.30 15.82 -10.00
N ASP A 280 -2.62 14.64 -9.49
CA ASP A 280 -1.63 13.68 -9.02
C ASP A 280 -0.83 13.11 -10.20
N ALA A 281 -1.51 12.75 -11.29
CA ALA A 281 -0.85 12.29 -12.50
C ALA A 281 0.14 13.34 -13.05
N ILE A 282 -0.18 14.63 -12.93
CA ILE A 282 0.67 15.74 -13.36
C ILE A 282 1.82 15.99 -12.38
N GLU A 283 1.55 15.98 -11.08
CA GLU A 283 2.52 16.24 -10.01
C GLU A 283 3.58 15.14 -9.92
N HIS A 284 3.16 13.89 -10.04
CA HIS A 284 4.03 12.72 -9.95
C HIS A 284 4.63 12.29 -11.30
N ASN A 285 4.55 13.15 -12.33
CA ASN A 285 5.08 12.93 -13.67
C ASN A 285 4.68 11.56 -14.25
N ALA A 286 3.40 11.21 -14.12
CA ALA A 286 2.89 9.97 -14.66
C ALA A 286 3.12 9.91 -16.18
N ILE A 287 3.45 8.73 -16.67
CA ILE A 287 3.67 8.48 -18.10
C ILE A 287 2.78 7.34 -18.60
N LEU A 288 2.38 7.43 -19.87
CA LEU A 288 1.95 6.27 -20.64
C LEU A 288 3.19 5.65 -21.25
N ALA A 289 3.66 4.55 -20.67
CA ALA A 289 4.88 3.85 -21.09
C ALA A 289 4.59 2.94 -22.29
N LEU A 290 5.52 2.96 -23.24
CA LEU A 290 5.56 2.11 -24.45
C LEU A 290 6.73 1.13 -24.43
N GLU A 291 7.77 1.45 -23.65
CA GLU A 291 8.98 0.64 -23.55
C GLU A 291 9.33 0.39 -22.09
N MET A 292 10.00 -0.74 -21.87
CA MET A 292 10.54 -1.17 -20.59
C MET A 292 11.96 -1.68 -20.80
N ASN A 293 12.92 -1.19 -20.01
CA ASN A 293 14.33 -1.59 -20.05
C ASN A 293 14.97 -1.50 -21.45
N GLY A 294 14.64 -0.45 -22.20
CA GLY A 294 15.22 -0.17 -23.52
C GLY A 294 14.64 -1.00 -24.67
N ALA A 295 13.55 -1.73 -24.43
CA ALA A 295 12.84 -2.50 -25.46
C ALA A 295 11.33 -2.21 -25.40
N PRO A 296 10.59 -2.40 -26.50
CA PRO A 296 9.13 -2.34 -26.49
C PRO A 296 8.53 -3.23 -25.39
N LEU A 297 7.41 -2.80 -24.80
CA LEU A 297 6.69 -3.62 -23.85
C LEU A 297 6.37 -4.98 -24.43
N THR A 298 6.58 -6.03 -23.65
CA THR A 298 6.03 -7.35 -23.95
C THR A 298 4.58 -7.44 -23.48
N ASP A 299 3.82 -8.39 -24.03
CA ASP A 299 2.41 -8.60 -23.72
C ASP A 299 2.16 -8.66 -22.21
N VAL A 300 2.99 -9.39 -21.46
CA VAL A 300 2.80 -9.57 -20.02
C VAL A 300 2.95 -8.27 -19.22
N TYR A 301 3.75 -7.33 -19.72
CA TYR A 301 3.99 -6.03 -19.09
C TYR A 301 3.04 -4.93 -19.57
N GLY A 302 2.09 -5.23 -20.45
CA GLY A 302 1.02 -4.31 -20.83
C GLY A 302 1.13 -3.75 -22.24
N ALA A 303 1.76 -4.47 -23.18
CA ALA A 303 1.84 -4.02 -24.57
C ALA A 303 0.45 -3.70 -25.18
N PRO A 304 0.32 -2.64 -25.99
CA PRO A 304 1.40 -1.75 -26.41
C PRO A 304 1.60 -0.55 -25.46
N LEU A 305 0.73 -0.40 -24.44
CA LEU A 305 0.64 0.81 -23.64
C LEU A 305 0.20 0.51 -22.20
N ARG A 306 0.92 1.06 -21.23
CA ARG A 306 0.56 1.00 -19.81
C ARG A 306 0.74 2.34 -19.10
N LEU A 307 0.05 2.52 -17.98
CA LEU A 307 0.29 3.63 -17.06
C LEU A 307 1.48 3.33 -16.16
N ARG A 308 2.22 4.38 -15.81
CA ARG A 308 3.26 4.41 -14.77
C ARG A 308 3.09 5.68 -13.94
N ILE A 309 3.03 5.54 -12.62
CA ILE A 309 2.95 6.65 -11.67
C ILE A 309 3.54 6.22 -10.33
N GLU A 310 4.64 6.83 -9.91
CA GLU A 310 5.47 6.28 -8.82
C GLU A 310 4.93 6.52 -7.41
N ASN A 311 3.89 7.36 -7.26
CA ASN A 311 3.22 7.54 -5.99
C ASN A 311 2.03 6.57 -5.78
N GLN A 312 1.84 5.56 -6.64
CA GLN A 312 0.76 4.57 -6.48
C GLN A 312 1.21 3.11 -6.39
N LEU A 313 0.43 2.28 -5.71
CA LEU A 313 0.57 0.83 -5.83
C LEU A 313 0.33 0.34 -7.26
N ALA A 314 0.98 -0.78 -7.60
CA ALA A 314 1.01 -1.30 -8.97
C ALA A 314 -0.36 -1.59 -9.61
N TYR A 315 -1.40 -1.88 -8.82
CA TYR A 315 -2.74 -2.15 -9.39
C TYR A 315 -3.35 -0.89 -10.02
N LYS A 316 -3.04 0.29 -9.48
CA LYS A 316 -3.42 1.60 -10.05
C LYS A 316 -2.78 1.89 -11.41
N MET A 317 -1.73 1.15 -11.78
CA MET A 317 -0.96 1.34 -13.00
C MET A 317 -1.44 0.42 -14.12
N VAL A 318 -2.60 0.77 -14.69
CA VAL A 318 -3.34 0.01 -15.71
C VAL A 318 -2.44 -0.45 -16.86
N LYS A 319 -2.54 -1.73 -17.21
CA LYS A 319 -1.89 -2.35 -18.37
C LYS A 319 -2.87 -2.51 -19.53
N TRP A 320 -2.37 -2.66 -20.75
CA TRP A 320 -3.20 -2.88 -21.95
C TRP A 320 -4.27 -1.79 -22.10
N ILE A 321 -3.86 -0.52 -21.99
CA ILE A 321 -4.80 0.60 -21.99
C ILE A 321 -5.52 0.67 -23.34
N GLU A 322 -6.84 0.60 -23.30
CA GLU A 322 -7.75 0.76 -24.43
C GLU A 322 -8.11 2.23 -24.66
N ARG A 323 -8.50 2.92 -23.58
CA ARG A 323 -8.97 4.31 -23.65
C ARG A 323 -8.77 5.04 -22.34
N ILE A 324 -8.75 6.36 -22.45
CA ILE A 324 -8.71 7.31 -21.33
C ILE A 324 -9.95 8.19 -21.41
N GLU A 325 -10.60 8.39 -20.28
CA GLU A 325 -11.77 9.25 -20.17
C GLU A 325 -11.58 10.27 -19.05
N PHE A 326 -11.81 11.53 -19.36
CA PHE A 326 -11.80 12.61 -18.38
C PHE A 326 -13.19 12.75 -17.77
N VAL A 327 -13.31 12.55 -16.46
CA VAL A 327 -14.60 12.61 -15.74
C VAL A 327 -14.54 13.55 -14.54
N GLN A 328 -15.72 13.91 -14.04
CA GLN A 328 -15.85 14.83 -12.92
C GLN A 328 -15.47 14.19 -11.58
N SER A 329 -15.90 12.94 -11.36
CA SER A 329 -15.73 12.22 -10.11
C SER A 329 -15.62 10.72 -10.38
N VAL A 330 -14.93 10.00 -9.49
CA VAL A 330 -14.89 8.54 -9.48
C VAL A 330 -16.27 7.92 -9.24
N GLU A 331 -17.18 8.66 -8.60
CA GLU A 331 -18.55 8.23 -8.30
C GLU A 331 -19.39 7.93 -9.55
N LEU A 332 -18.97 8.47 -10.70
CA LEU A 332 -19.63 8.26 -11.99
C LEU A 332 -19.23 6.96 -12.68
N LEU A 333 -18.27 6.22 -12.11
CA LEU A 333 -17.64 5.06 -12.73
C LEU A 333 -17.89 3.80 -11.90
N GLY A 334 -18.24 2.70 -12.55
CA GLY A 334 -18.45 1.40 -11.90
C GLY A 334 -19.37 1.49 -10.69
N LYS A 335 -18.88 1.08 -9.51
CA LYS A 335 -19.59 1.17 -8.22
C LYS A 335 -19.31 2.46 -7.46
N GLY A 336 -18.54 3.38 -8.06
CA GLY A 336 -18.30 4.73 -7.57
C GLY A 336 -17.07 4.88 -6.68
N GLU A 337 -16.16 3.90 -6.67
CA GLU A 337 -15.11 3.82 -5.64
C GLU A 337 -13.69 3.95 -6.22
N GLY A 338 -13.55 4.19 -7.54
CA GLY A 338 -12.28 4.64 -8.14
C GLY A 338 -11.56 3.64 -9.03
N GLY A 339 -12.00 2.40 -9.11
CA GLY A 339 -11.37 1.39 -9.94
C GLY A 339 -11.89 0.00 -9.63
N SER A 340 -11.52 -1.00 -10.43
CA SER A 340 -11.98 -2.38 -10.25
C SER A 340 -11.59 -2.96 -8.88
N SER A 341 -10.38 -2.66 -8.38
CA SER A 341 -9.96 -3.15 -7.07
C SER A 341 -10.63 -2.41 -5.92
N GLU A 342 -10.89 -1.11 -6.04
CA GLU A 342 -11.64 -0.35 -5.03
C GLU A 342 -13.12 -0.74 -4.99
N ASP A 343 -13.68 -1.06 -6.16
CA ASP A 343 -15.06 -1.50 -6.33
C ASP A 343 -15.29 -2.91 -5.80
N ASP A 344 -14.35 -3.84 -5.97
CA ASP A 344 -14.58 -5.25 -5.66
C ASP A 344 -13.77 -5.78 -4.47
N ASP A 345 -12.53 -5.30 -4.28
CA ASP A 345 -11.65 -5.70 -3.18
C ASP A 345 -11.68 -4.71 -2.00
N PHE A 346 -12.47 -3.63 -2.10
CA PHE A 346 -12.60 -2.58 -1.09
C PHE A 346 -11.27 -1.85 -0.75
N TYR A 347 -10.36 -1.78 -1.72
CA TYR A 347 -9.13 -0.99 -1.56
C TYR A 347 -9.40 0.51 -1.51
N ASP A 348 -8.44 1.27 -1.01
CA ASP A 348 -8.53 2.73 -1.00
C ASP A 348 -8.34 3.33 -2.40
N VAL A 349 -9.00 4.46 -2.65
CA VAL A 349 -8.92 5.21 -3.92
C VAL A 349 -7.51 5.74 -4.18
N LEU A 350 -6.82 6.07 -3.10
CA LEU A 350 -5.49 6.64 -3.08
C LEU A 350 -4.60 5.75 -2.23
N PRO A 351 -4.11 4.63 -2.78
CA PRO A 351 -3.07 3.84 -2.13
C PRO A 351 -1.73 4.56 -2.31
N ASN A 352 -1.67 5.83 -1.89
CA ASN A 352 -0.53 6.67 -2.08
C ASN A 352 0.67 6.04 -1.37
N ILE A 353 1.71 5.83 -2.18
CA ILE A 353 3.04 5.41 -1.79
C ILE A 353 3.93 6.64 -1.74
#